data_AF-A0A7S4WIX1-F1
#
_entry.id   AF-A0A7S4WIX1-F1
#
_cell.length_a   1.000
_cell.length_b   1.000
_cell.length_c   1.000
_cell.angle_alpha   90.00
_cell.angle_beta   90.00
_cell.angle_gamma   90.00
#
_symmetry.space_group_name_H-M   'P 1'
#
loop_
_entity.id
_entity.type
_entity.pdbx_description
1 polymer ?
#
loop_
_entity_poly.entity_id
_entity_poly.type
_entity_poly.pdbx_seq_one_letter_code
_entity_poly.pdbx_strand_id
1 'polypeptide(L)'
;MQYIISAATLLSYLLFYTAYSKETKKLEFSLLLTVFTCGKSVDHTLVELNKAISLAGMTVFGLALMPPVAPTVEAKNSLLFEALVMLTLHSIYSNLKYYGGKNIPPLTTFPRMLPDLASSNKKIRAEGVKKASVILGSLGQMGLWLGYFEYVSFVTVSLAIGLALGVAHFYTMEIDYKGVLQVRPWAYIAFPISIGGVIYALVTM
;
A
#
# COMPACT_ATOMS: atom_id res chain seq x y z
N MET A 1 -10.88 -16.84 12.95
CA MET A 1 -9.42 -16.63 13.12
C MET A 1 -8.88 -15.57 12.16
N GLN A 2 -9.46 -15.45 10.97
CA GLN A 2 -9.11 -14.55 9.89
C GLN A 2 -9.17 -13.06 10.30
N TYR A 3 -10.30 -12.64 10.90
CA TYR A 3 -10.46 -11.29 11.45
C TYR A 3 -9.39 -10.91 12.48
N ILE A 4 -8.83 -11.90 13.20
CA ILE A 4 -7.76 -11.64 14.17
C ILE A 4 -6.46 -11.28 13.44
N ILE A 5 -6.17 -11.90 12.30
CA ILE A 5 -4.96 -11.64 11.51
C ILE A 5 -4.99 -10.22 10.96
N SER A 6 -6.09 -9.80 10.33
CA SER A 6 -6.20 -8.43 9.81
C SER A 6 -6.25 -7.39 10.91
N ALA A 7 -7.01 -7.62 11.99
CA ALA A 7 -7.04 -6.73 13.13
C ALA A 7 -5.67 -6.60 13.79
N ALA A 8 -4.96 -7.70 14.02
CA ALA A 8 -3.60 -7.69 14.57
C ALA A 8 -2.62 -6.98 13.64
N THR A 9 -2.74 -7.19 12.32
CA THR A 9 -1.91 -6.50 11.33
C THR A 9 -2.16 -4.99 11.37
N LEU A 10 -3.41 -4.55 11.33
CA LEU A 10 -3.78 -3.13 11.41
C LEU A 10 -3.33 -2.51 12.73
N LEU A 11 -3.60 -3.15 13.86
CA LEU A 11 -3.14 -2.71 15.17
C LEU A 11 -1.62 -2.60 15.22
N SER A 12 -0.87 -3.55 14.64
CA SER A 12 0.58 -3.47 14.59
C SER A 12 1.07 -2.24 13.82
N TYR A 13 0.45 -1.89 12.69
CA TYR A 13 0.81 -0.67 11.95
C TYR A 13 0.39 0.57 12.72
N LEU A 14 -0.78 0.60 13.35
CA LEU A 14 -1.16 1.71 14.21
C LEU A 14 -0.11 1.90 15.32
N LEU A 15 0.22 0.86 16.08
CA LEU A 15 1.15 0.94 17.19
C LEU A 15 2.59 1.27 16.75
N PHE A 16 3.17 0.48 15.85
CA PHE A 16 4.60 0.57 15.55
C PHE A 16 4.92 1.52 14.40
N TYR A 17 4.03 1.67 13.42
CA TYR A 17 4.27 2.63 12.33
C TYR A 17 3.94 4.06 12.76
N THR A 18 2.81 4.31 13.44
CA THR A 18 2.48 5.71 13.82
C THR A 18 3.24 6.23 15.02
N ALA A 19 3.64 5.36 15.96
CA ALA A 19 4.47 5.77 17.10
C ALA A 19 5.94 6.03 16.73
N TYR A 20 6.41 5.63 15.54
CA TYR A 20 7.82 5.78 15.19
C TYR A 20 8.18 7.20 14.75
N SER A 21 9.08 7.83 15.51
CA SER A 21 9.63 9.15 15.21
C SER A 21 10.73 9.06 14.15
N LYS A 22 10.52 9.74 13.01
CA LYS A 22 11.55 9.83 11.97
C LYS A 22 12.76 10.68 12.39
N GLU A 23 12.61 11.52 13.41
CA GLU A 23 13.66 12.42 13.90
C GLU A 23 14.57 11.69 14.91
N THR A 24 13.99 11.18 15.99
CA THR A 24 14.75 10.51 17.06
C THR A 24 15.09 9.05 16.76
N LYS A 25 14.48 8.48 15.71
CA LYS A 25 14.60 7.07 15.30
C LYS A 25 14.15 6.08 16.39
N LYS A 26 13.19 6.47 17.22
CA LYS A 26 12.64 5.66 18.33
C LYS A 26 11.11 5.61 18.28
N LEU A 27 10.55 4.63 19.00
CA LEU A 27 9.11 4.60 19.28
C LEU A 27 8.79 5.62 20.37
N GLU A 28 7.86 6.51 20.06
CA GLU A 28 7.38 7.57 20.94
C GLU A 28 5.87 7.44 21.08
N PHE A 29 5.41 6.97 22.24
CA PHE A 29 3.98 6.76 22.51
C PHE A 29 3.16 8.07 22.40
N SER A 30 3.79 9.21 22.65
CA SER A 30 3.18 10.54 22.44
C SER A 30 2.72 10.76 20.99
N LEU A 31 3.42 10.22 20.00
CA LEU A 31 3.02 10.33 18.58
C LEU A 31 1.77 9.51 18.29
N LEU A 32 1.67 8.32 18.89
CA LEU A 32 0.47 7.48 18.81
C LEU A 32 -0.74 8.20 19.42
N LEU A 33 -0.58 8.72 20.64
CA LEU A 33 -1.63 9.49 21.31
C LEU A 33 -2.03 10.70 20.46
N THR A 34 -1.06 11.42 19.87
CA THR A 34 -1.32 12.55 18.98
C THR A 34 -2.22 12.17 17.80
N VAL A 35 -2.05 10.98 17.23
CA VAL A 35 -2.92 10.49 16.14
C VAL A 35 -4.33 10.21 16.68
N PHE A 36 -4.47 9.49 17.79
CA PHE A 36 -5.78 9.11 18.34
C PHE A 36 -6.57 10.24 18.99
N THR A 37 -5.89 11.26 19.52
CA THR A 37 -6.52 12.44 20.13
C THR A 37 -6.62 13.63 19.18
N CYS A 38 -6.24 13.46 17.91
CA CYS A 38 -6.16 14.54 16.92
C CYS A 38 -5.30 15.72 17.39
N GLY A 39 -4.27 15.48 18.21
CA GLY A 39 -3.49 16.52 18.90
C GLY A 39 -2.75 17.50 17.99
N LYS A 40 -2.55 17.18 16.71
CA LYS A 40 -2.05 18.12 15.69
C LYS A 40 -3.17 18.73 14.87
N SER A 41 -3.92 17.88 14.16
CA SER A 41 -5.11 18.24 13.40
C SER A 41 -5.82 16.97 12.94
N VAL A 42 -7.12 17.08 12.63
CA VAL A 42 -7.88 15.99 12.00
C VAL A 42 -7.23 15.54 10.69
N ASP A 43 -6.74 16.50 9.90
CA ASP A 43 -6.07 16.22 8.63
C ASP A 43 -4.82 15.37 8.80
N HIS A 44 -3.96 15.73 9.76
CA HIS A 44 -2.76 14.95 10.08
C HIS A 44 -3.12 13.53 10.51
N THR A 45 -4.11 13.38 11.40
CA THR A 45 -4.59 12.07 11.86
C THR A 45 -5.07 11.22 10.69
N LEU A 46 -5.92 11.75 9.82
CA LEU A 46 -6.44 11.02 8.66
C LEU A 46 -5.32 10.59 7.71
N VAL A 47 -4.31 11.43 7.50
CA VAL A 47 -3.13 11.07 6.68
C VAL A 47 -2.36 9.90 7.29
N GLU A 48 -2.14 9.88 8.60
CA GLU A 48 -1.42 8.80 9.27
C GLU A 48 -2.24 7.50 9.30
N LEU A 49 -3.55 7.58 9.57
CA LEU A 49 -4.46 6.43 9.50
C LEU A 49 -4.53 5.85 8.09
N ASN A 50 -4.60 6.69 7.06
CA ASN A 50 -4.61 6.25 5.66
C ASN A 50 -3.36 5.45 5.28
N LYS A 51 -2.18 5.85 5.77
CA LYS A 51 -0.93 5.11 5.56
C LYS A 51 -0.91 3.78 6.33
N ALA A 52 -1.42 3.77 7.56
CA ALA A 52 -1.49 2.54 8.35
C ALA A 52 -2.45 1.52 7.71
N ILE A 53 -3.62 1.97 7.25
CA ILE A 53 -4.61 1.14 6.54
C ILE A 53 -4.04 0.59 5.23
N SER A 54 -3.30 1.39 4.45
CA SER A 54 -2.73 0.90 3.19
C SER A 54 -1.65 -0.17 3.41
N LEU A 55 -0.76 0.04 4.38
CA LEU A 55 0.26 -0.93 4.76
C LEU A 55 -0.35 -2.22 5.32
N ALA A 56 -1.38 -2.10 6.16
CA ALA A 56 -2.11 -3.23 6.69
C ALA A 56 -2.81 -4.00 5.58
N GLY A 57 -3.54 -3.31 4.69
CA GLY A 57 -4.22 -3.90 3.54
C GLY A 57 -3.27 -4.68 2.63
N MET A 58 -2.12 -4.08 2.28
CA MET A 58 -1.10 -4.74 1.46
C MET A 58 -0.49 -5.96 2.16
N THR A 59 -0.25 -5.87 3.47
CA THR A 59 0.28 -7.00 4.25
C THR A 59 -0.73 -8.14 4.33
N VAL A 60 -2.00 -7.85 4.62
CA VAL A 60 -3.09 -8.83 4.65
C VAL A 60 -3.29 -9.47 3.29
N PHE A 61 -3.15 -8.70 2.20
CA PHE A 61 -3.19 -9.26 0.84
C PHE A 61 -2.06 -10.29 0.64
N GLY A 62 -0.82 -9.95 1.00
CA GLY A 62 0.29 -10.92 0.94
C GLY A 62 0.06 -12.16 1.79
N LEU A 63 -0.46 -11.99 3.01
CA LEU A 63 -0.82 -13.10 3.91
C LEU A 63 -1.92 -14.01 3.34
N ALA A 64 -2.93 -13.43 2.67
CA ALA A 64 -4.02 -14.18 2.05
C ALA A 64 -3.53 -15.15 0.96
N LEU A 65 -2.39 -14.87 0.34
CA LEU A 65 -1.78 -15.71 -0.68
C LEU A 65 -0.85 -16.80 -0.12
N MET A 66 -0.66 -16.87 1.20
CA MET A 66 0.19 -17.86 1.87
C MET A 66 -0.66 -18.90 2.63
N PRO A 67 -0.75 -20.17 2.18
CA PRO A 67 -1.56 -21.21 2.81
C PRO A 67 -1.26 -21.53 4.27
N PRO A 68 -0.02 -21.43 4.79
CA PRO A 68 0.21 -21.57 6.22
C PRO A 68 -0.58 -20.55 7.07
N VAL A 69 -0.94 -19.40 6.47
CA VAL A 69 -1.73 -18.33 7.11
C VAL A 69 -3.21 -18.40 6.70
N ALA A 70 -3.47 -18.76 5.44
CA ALA A 70 -4.80 -18.91 4.85
C ALA A 70 -5.02 -20.34 4.32
N PRO A 71 -5.15 -21.36 5.20
CA PRO A 71 -5.11 -22.77 4.79
C PRO A 71 -6.35 -23.24 4.03
N THR A 72 -7.44 -22.47 4.06
CA THR A 72 -8.70 -22.80 3.39
C THR A 72 -9.07 -21.70 2.40
N VAL A 73 -9.88 -22.06 1.39
CA VAL A 73 -10.44 -21.09 0.44
C VAL A 73 -11.23 -19.99 1.16
N GLU A 74 -12.03 -20.37 2.17
CA GLU A 74 -12.75 -19.42 3.02
C GLU A 74 -11.80 -18.46 3.75
N ALA A 75 -10.70 -18.97 4.32
CA ALA A 75 -9.72 -18.14 5.00
C ALA A 75 -9.04 -17.14 4.06
N LYS A 76 -8.64 -17.62 2.87
CA LYS A 76 -8.09 -16.78 1.80
C LYS A 76 -9.07 -15.70 1.38
N ASN A 77 -10.32 -16.06 1.08
CA ASN A 77 -11.33 -15.11 0.59
C ASN A 77 -11.68 -14.07 1.66
N SER A 78 -11.78 -14.45 2.93
CA SER A 78 -12.00 -13.50 4.02
C SER A 78 -10.86 -12.48 4.14
N LEU A 79 -9.59 -12.93 4.08
CA LEU A 79 -8.44 -12.01 4.14
C LEU A 79 -8.34 -11.13 2.88
N LEU A 80 -8.63 -11.68 1.69
CA LEU A 80 -8.68 -10.90 0.44
C LEU A 80 -9.77 -9.82 0.49
N PHE A 81 -10.94 -10.12 1.04
CA PHE A 81 -12.00 -9.14 1.22
C PHE A 81 -11.58 -8.02 2.18
N GLU A 82 -10.97 -8.36 3.31
CA GLU A 82 -10.47 -7.37 4.27
C GLU A 82 -9.39 -6.48 3.65
N ALA A 83 -8.44 -7.07 2.91
CA ALA A 83 -7.44 -6.33 2.14
C ALA A 83 -8.09 -5.42 1.09
N LEU A 84 -9.10 -5.92 0.36
CA LEU A 84 -9.85 -5.16 -0.63
C LEU A 84 -10.51 -3.94 0.00
N VAL A 85 -11.17 -4.09 1.15
CA VAL A 85 -11.80 -2.97 1.88
C VAL A 85 -10.74 -1.96 2.31
N MET A 86 -9.66 -2.39 2.96
CA MET A 86 -8.59 -1.49 3.41
C MET A 86 -7.95 -0.71 2.26
N LEU A 87 -7.59 -1.38 1.17
CA LEU A 87 -6.94 -0.75 0.01
C LEU A 87 -7.90 0.12 -0.80
N THR A 88 -9.19 -0.22 -0.84
CA THR A 88 -10.22 0.64 -1.45
C THR A 88 -10.41 1.92 -0.64
N LEU A 89 -10.54 1.83 0.69
CA LEU A 89 -10.63 3.00 1.56
C LEU A 89 -9.39 3.89 1.42
N HIS A 90 -8.20 3.28 1.36
CA HIS A 90 -6.97 4.00 1.10
C HIS A 90 -6.99 4.75 -0.24
N SER A 91 -7.44 4.07 -1.29
CA SER A 91 -7.52 4.64 -2.64
C SER A 91 -8.50 5.81 -2.68
N ILE A 92 -9.69 5.67 -2.10
CA ILE A 92 -10.70 6.73 -2.04
C ILE A 92 -10.15 7.95 -1.29
N TYR A 93 -9.64 7.74 -0.07
CA TYR A 93 -9.08 8.85 0.72
C TYR A 93 -7.94 9.55 -0.02
N SER A 94 -7.01 8.78 -0.58
CA SER A 94 -5.83 9.34 -1.25
C SER A 94 -6.22 10.15 -2.48
N ASN A 95 -7.20 9.69 -3.28
CA ASN A 95 -7.73 10.48 -4.39
C ASN A 95 -8.38 11.77 -3.89
N LEU A 96 -9.25 11.71 -2.88
CA LEU A 96 -9.91 12.91 -2.35
C LEU A 96 -8.91 13.92 -1.75
N LYS A 97 -7.87 13.44 -1.06
CA LYS A 97 -6.91 14.27 -0.34
C LYS A 97 -5.80 14.84 -1.22
N TYR A 98 -5.31 14.07 -2.18
CA TYR A 98 -4.06 14.39 -2.89
C TYR A 98 -4.24 14.69 -4.38
N TYR A 99 -5.44 14.50 -4.94
CA TYR A 99 -5.69 14.79 -6.36
C TYR A 99 -5.44 16.26 -6.70
N GLY A 100 -4.77 16.48 -7.83
CA GLY A 100 -4.32 17.81 -8.26
C GLY A 100 -3.07 18.31 -7.53
N GLY A 101 -2.56 17.55 -6.55
CA GLY A 101 -1.37 17.87 -5.79
C GLY A 101 -0.11 17.20 -6.32
N LYS A 102 0.98 17.33 -5.56
CA LYS A 102 2.29 16.74 -5.86
C LYS A 102 2.26 15.20 -5.91
N ASN A 103 1.44 14.57 -5.07
CA ASN A 103 1.41 13.12 -4.92
C ASN A 103 0.50 12.43 -5.95
N ILE A 104 -0.60 13.09 -6.34
CA ILE A 104 -1.51 12.62 -7.39
C ILE A 104 -1.74 13.79 -8.36
N PRO A 105 -0.89 13.92 -9.40
CA PRO A 105 -1.05 14.97 -10.41
C PRO A 105 -2.40 14.86 -11.14
N PRO A 106 -2.93 15.95 -11.73
CA PRO A 106 -4.13 15.89 -12.54
C PRO A 106 -3.98 14.92 -13.71
N LEU A 107 -5.05 14.19 -14.07
CA LEU A 107 -5.03 13.22 -15.17
C LEU A 107 -4.62 13.84 -16.52
N THR A 108 -4.92 15.12 -16.73
CA THR A 108 -4.52 15.87 -17.92
C THR A 108 -2.99 15.95 -18.11
N THR A 109 -2.20 15.70 -17.07
CA THR A 109 -0.73 15.71 -17.11
C THR A 109 -0.10 14.35 -17.40
N PHE A 110 -0.90 13.27 -17.40
CA PHE A 110 -0.42 11.89 -17.57
C PHE A 110 0.13 11.57 -18.98
N PRO A 111 -0.36 12.16 -20.08
CA PRO A 111 0.25 11.95 -21.40
C PRO A 111 1.73 12.34 -21.47
N ARG A 112 2.21 13.19 -20.55
CA ARG A 112 3.62 13.58 -20.44
C ARG A 112 4.47 12.66 -19.56
N MET A 113 3.92 11.59 -19.00
CA MET A 113 4.62 10.71 -18.07
C MET A 113 5.94 10.16 -18.63
N LEU A 114 5.96 9.66 -19.88
CA LEU A 114 7.17 9.10 -20.47
C LEU A 114 8.27 10.16 -20.69
N PRO A 115 7.99 11.33 -21.31
CA PRO A 115 8.94 12.44 -21.35
C PRO A 115 9.43 12.88 -19.97
N ASP A 116 8.55 12.94 -18.98
CA ASP A 116 8.91 13.36 -17.62
C ASP A 116 9.87 12.36 -16.96
N LEU A 117 9.60 11.05 -17.12
CA LEU A 117 10.49 9.97 -16.66
C LEU A 117 11.87 10.01 -17.32
N ALA A 118 11.93 10.35 -18.62
CA ALA A 118 13.16 10.48 -19.38
C ALA A 118 13.93 11.80 -19.11
N SER A 119 13.35 12.72 -18.33
CA SER A 119 13.96 14.02 -18.07
C SER A 119 15.27 13.91 -17.29
N SER A 120 16.27 14.72 -17.70
CA SER A 120 17.51 14.92 -16.95
C SER A 120 17.28 15.71 -15.65
N ASN A 121 16.18 16.47 -15.57
CA ASN A 121 15.81 17.23 -14.38
C ASN A 121 15.19 16.29 -13.33
N LYS A 122 15.87 16.13 -12.17
CA LYS A 122 15.44 15.24 -11.09
C LYS A 122 14.04 15.53 -10.55
N LYS A 123 13.60 16.80 -10.54
CA LYS A 123 12.26 17.17 -10.05
C LYS A 123 11.17 16.74 -11.02
N ILE A 124 11.37 16.97 -12.32
CA ILE A 124 10.44 16.55 -13.39
C ILE A 124 10.36 15.02 -13.42
N ARG A 125 11.51 14.35 -13.34
CA ARG A 125 11.55 12.89 -13.25
C ARG A 125 10.81 12.34 -12.04
N ALA A 126 10.94 12.98 -10.87
CA ALA A 126 10.21 12.57 -9.68
C ALA A 126 8.68 12.68 -9.88
N GLU A 127 8.19 13.70 -10.60
CA GLU A 127 6.77 13.81 -10.97
C GLU A 127 6.35 12.67 -11.91
N GLY A 128 7.16 12.36 -12.92
CA GLY A 128 6.97 11.20 -13.80
C GLY A 128 6.87 9.88 -13.02
N VAL A 129 7.72 9.70 -12.00
CA VAL A 129 7.67 8.54 -11.10
C VAL A 129 6.36 8.49 -10.31
N LYS A 130 5.82 9.63 -9.84
CA LYS A 130 4.51 9.64 -9.15
C LYS A 130 3.35 9.30 -10.10
N LYS A 131 3.37 9.79 -11.34
CA LYS A 131 2.38 9.40 -12.37
C LYS A 131 2.41 7.90 -12.63
N ALA A 132 3.61 7.34 -12.85
CA ALA A 132 3.79 5.90 -13.04
C ALA A 132 3.31 5.12 -11.80
N SER A 133 3.66 5.61 -10.61
CA SER A 133 3.22 5.01 -9.35
C SER A 133 1.70 4.94 -9.23
N VAL A 134 0.97 6.02 -9.54
CA VAL A 134 -0.49 6.02 -9.51
C VAL A 134 -1.08 4.98 -10.47
N ILE A 135 -0.51 4.83 -11.67
CA ILE A 135 -0.92 3.78 -12.62
C ILE A 135 -0.70 2.39 -12.02
N LEU A 136 0.48 2.13 -11.43
CA LEU A 136 0.78 0.86 -10.77
C LEU A 136 -0.21 0.56 -9.64
N GLY A 137 -0.57 1.57 -8.84
CA GLY A 137 -1.54 1.43 -7.74
C GLY A 137 -2.93 1.08 -8.25
N SER A 138 -3.40 1.79 -9.29
CA SER A 138 -4.69 1.53 -9.93
C SER A 138 -4.76 0.14 -10.56
N LEU A 139 -3.72 -0.28 -11.28
CA LEU A 139 -3.64 -1.62 -11.87
C LEU A 139 -3.54 -2.71 -10.81
N GLY A 140 -2.80 -2.46 -9.73
CA GLY A 140 -2.71 -3.38 -8.58
C GLY A 140 -4.05 -3.58 -7.89
N GLN A 141 -4.77 -2.48 -7.63
CA GLN A 141 -6.12 -2.51 -7.09
C GLN A 141 -7.08 -3.25 -8.04
N MET A 142 -7.02 -2.96 -9.34
CA MET A 142 -7.83 -3.66 -10.34
C MET A 142 -7.53 -5.17 -10.37
N GLY A 143 -6.26 -5.58 -10.24
CA GLY A 143 -5.87 -6.99 -10.12
C GLY A 143 -6.50 -7.67 -8.90
N LEU A 144 -6.55 -6.98 -7.76
CA LEU A 144 -7.23 -7.47 -6.56
C LEU A 144 -8.75 -7.60 -6.77
N TRP A 145 -9.41 -6.61 -7.38
CA TRP A 145 -10.84 -6.68 -7.73
C TRP A 145 -11.13 -7.85 -8.68
N LEU A 146 -10.41 -7.94 -9.79
CA LEU A 146 -10.61 -9.00 -10.80
C LEU A 146 -10.37 -10.39 -10.21
N GLY A 147 -9.33 -10.54 -9.37
CA GLY A 147 -9.03 -11.81 -8.72
C GLY A 147 -10.06 -12.19 -7.65
N TYR A 148 -10.51 -11.24 -6.82
CA TYR A 148 -11.47 -11.52 -5.75
C TYR A 148 -12.86 -11.88 -6.29
N PHE A 149 -13.34 -11.20 -7.32
CA PHE A 149 -14.65 -11.47 -7.93
C PHE A 149 -14.59 -12.55 -9.02
N GLU A 150 -13.45 -13.23 -9.18
CA GLU A 150 -13.24 -14.30 -10.16
C GLU A 150 -13.60 -13.90 -11.61
N TYR A 151 -13.42 -12.64 -11.97
CA TYR A 151 -13.66 -12.13 -13.33
C TYR A 151 -12.62 -12.61 -14.36
N VAL A 152 -11.61 -13.37 -13.92
CA VAL A 152 -10.52 -13.91 -14.73
C VAL A 152 -10.29 -15.37 -14.36
N SER A 153 -9.98 -16.22 -15.34
CA SER A 153 -9.73 -17.66 -15.11
C SER A 153 -8.41 -17.95 -14.40
N PHE A 154 -7.46 -17.01 -14.47
CA PHE A 154 -6.13 -17.09 -13.86
C PHE A 154 -6.06 -16.26 -12.55
N VAL A 155 -7.04 -16.48 -11.66
CA VAL A 155 -7.25 -15.74 -10.41
C VAL A 155 -5.96 -15.54 -9.62
N THR A 156 -5.25 -16.62 -9.31
CA THR A 156 -4.06 -16.55 -8.45
C THR A 156 -2.89 -15.82 -9.13
N VAL A 157 -2.72 -15.93 -10.45
CA VAL A 157 -1.76 -15.12 -11.22
C VAL A 157 -2.14 -13.64 -11.15
N SER A 158 -3.41 -13.31 -11.39
CA SER A 158 -3.90 -11.92 -11.35
C SER A 158 -3.73 -11.30 -9.97
N LEU A 159 -3.96 -12.06 -8.90
CA LEU A 159 -3.71 -11.61 -7.53
C LEU A 159 -2.21 -11.40 -7.27
N ALA A 160 -1.34 -12.30 -7.73
CA ALA A 160 0.11 -12.14 -7.60
C ALA A 160 0.63 -10.91 -8.35
N ILE A 161 0.18 -10.69 -9.58
CA ILE A 161 0.49 -9.49 -10.36
C ILE A 161 -0.05 -8.25 -9.65
N GLY A 162 -1.31 -8.29 -9.18
CA GLY A 162 -1.93 -7.19 -8.45
C GLY A 162 -1.13 -6.78 -7.21
N LEU A 163 -0.68 -7.76 -6.43
CA LEU A 163 0.17 -7.55 -5.26
C LEU A 163 1.54 -6.97 -5.63
N ALA A 164 2.20 -7.51 -6.67
CA ALA A 164 3.48 -7.00 -7.15
C ALA A 164 3.39 -5.53 -7.62
N LEU A 165 2.31 -5.19 -8.35
CA LEU A 165 2.03 -3.82 -8.77
C LEU A 165 1.74 -2.89 -7.57
N GLY A 166 1.02 -3.38 -6.55
CA GLY A 166 0.78 -2.65 -5.30
C GLY A 166 2.08 -2.35 -4.52
N VAL A 167 2.99 -3.32 -4.44
CA VAL A 167 4.32 -3.11 -3.85
C VAL A 167 5.14 -2.10 -4.66
N ALA A 168 5.12 -2.21 -5.99
CA ALA A 168 5.81 -1.27 -6.87
C ALA A 168 5.24 0.15 -6.74
N HIS A 169 3.91 0.29 -6.63
CA HIS A 169 3.24 1.54 -6.29
C HIS A 169 3.78 2.12 -4.98
N PHE A 170 3.73 1.35 -3.89
CA PHE A 170 4.23 1.81 -2.59
C PHE A 170 5.69 2.27 -2.65
N TYR A 171 6.57 1.46 -3.26
CA TYR A 171 7.99 1.78 -3.40
C TYR A 171 8.21 3.10 -4.16
N THR A 172 7.53 3.28 -5.29
CA THR A 172 7.66 4.47 -6.14
C THR A 172 6.98 5.71 -5.54
N MET A 173 5.97 5.55 -4.68
CA MET A 173 5.38 6.64 -3.89
C MET A 173 6.31 7.15 -2.79
N GLU A 174 7.11 6.28 -2.19
CA GLU A 174 7.93 6.63 -1.02
C GLU A 174 9.40 6.95 -1.37
N ILE A 175 9.83 6.69 -2.61
CA ILE A 175 11.14 7.13 -3.09
C ILE A 175 11.16 8.64 -3.30
N ASP A 176 12.18 9.30 -2.77
CA ASP A 176 12.42 10.73 -2.98
C ASP A 176 13.17 11.01 -4.29
N TYR A 177 13.40 12.30 -4.59
CA TYR A 177 14.11 12.72 -5.80
C TYR A 177 15.60 12.34 -5.82
N LYS A 178 16.15 11.87 -4.69
CA LYS A 178 17.52 11.35 -4.55
C LYS A 178 17.56 9.82 -4.70
N GLY A 179 16.42 9.16 -4.85
CA GLY A 179 16.37 7.70 -4.92
C GLY A 179 16.38 7.02 -3.55
N VAL A 180 16.17 7.76 -2.46
CA VAL A 180 16.16 7.22 -1.10
C VAL A 180 14.72 6.91 -0.70
N LEU A 181 14.49 5.70 -0.21
CA LEU A 181 13.19 5.26 0.28
C LEU A 181 12.91 5.88 1.66
N GLN A 182 11.90 6.76 1.76
CA GLN A 182 11.64 7.56 2.95
C GLN A 182 10.61 6.92 3.90
N VAL A 183 10.70 5.60 4.12
CA VAL A 183 9.72 4.84 4.91
C VAL A 183 10.16 4.64 6.36
N ARG A 184 9.19 4.43 7.26
CA ARG A 184 9.47 4.05 8.65
C ARG A 184 9.84 2.56 8.72
N PRO A 185 10.69 2.11 9.67
CA PRO A 185 11.15 0.72 9.76
C PRO A 185 10.02 -0.32 9.70
N TRP A 186 8.92 -0.08 10.41
CA TRP A 186 7.80 -1.04 10.44
C TRP A 186 7.10 -1.22 9.08
N ALA A 187 7.13 -0.21 8.20
CA ALA A 187 6.57 -0.33 6.85
C ALA A 187 7.35 -1.34 5.99
N TYR A 188 8.60 -1.65 6.33
CA TYR A 188 9.38 -2.59 5.55
C TYR A 188 8.83 -4.02 5.64
N ILE A 189 8.05 -4.37 6.67
CA ILE A 189 7.47 -5.72 6.85
C ILE A 189 6.53 -6.09 5.70
N ALA A 190 5.85 -5.10 5.10
CA ALA A 190 4.96 -5.35 3.98
C ALA A 190 5.71 -5.92 2.76
N PHE A 191 6.99 -5.57 2.53
CA PHE A 191 7.75 -6.07 1.39
C PHE A 191 8.03 -7.57 1.43
N PRO A 192 8.70 -8.15 2.45
CA PRO A 192 8.98 -9.59 2.48
C PRO A 192 7.70 -10.42 2.54
N ILE A 193 6.64 -9.95 3.22
CA ILE A 193 5.35 -10.64 3.24
C ILE A 193 4.73 -10.66 1.84
N SER A 194 4.71 -9.53 1.14
CA SER A 194 4.17 -9.47 -0.22
C SER A 194 5.01 -10.30 -1.20
N ILE A 195 6.33 -10.27 -1.09
CA ILE A 195 7.24 -11.10 -1.90
C ILE A 195 6.95 -12.59 -1.64
N GLY A 196 6.83 -13.00 -0.37
CA GLY A 196 6.47 -14.37 0.00
C GLY A 196 5.13 -14.79 -0.60
N GLY A 197 4.11 -13.93 -0.50
CA GLY A 197 2.80 -14.17 -1.10
C GLY A 197 2.84 -14.31 -2.62
N VAL A 198 3.59 -13.45 -3.31
CA VAL A 198 3.79 -13.53 -4.77
C VAL A 198 4.52 -14.81 -5.16
N ILE A 199 5.67 -15.09 -4.55
CA ILE A 199 6.48 -16.29 -4.87
C ILE A 199 5.64 -17.54 -4.64
N TYR A 200 4.97 -17.64 -3.50
CA TYR A 200 4.15 -18.80 -3.20
C TYR A 200 3.03 -18.95 -4.23
N ALA A 201 2.27 -17.88 -4.48
CA ALA A 201 1.19 -17.88 -5.46
C ALA A 201 1.66 -18.30 -6.86
N LEU A 202 2.87 -17.94 -7.28
CA LEU A 202 3.41 -18.28 -8.59
C LEU A 202 4.00 -19.70 -8.68
N VAL A 203 4.53 -20.24 -7.58
CA VAL A 203 5.22 -21.55 -7.57
C VAL A 203 4.26 -22.72 -7.33
N THR A 204 3.14 -22.50 -6.63
CA THR A 204 2.20 -23.58 -6.27
C THR A 204 0.96 -23.66 -7.16
N MET A 205 0.93 -22.91 -8.27
CA MET A 205 -0.07 -23.06 -9.34
C MET A 205 0.43 -24.01 -10.41
#